data_AF-A0A7S7M038-F1
#
_entry.id   AF-A0A7S7M038-F1
#
_cell.length_a   1.000
_cell.length_b   1.000
_cell.length_c   1.000
_cell.angle_alpha   90.00
_cell.angle_beta   90.00
_cell.angle_gamma   90.00
#
_symmetry.space_group_name_H-M   'P 1'
#
loop_
_entity.id
_entity.type
_entity.pdbx_description
1 polymer ?
#
loop_
_entity_poly.entity_id
_entity_poly.type
_entity_poly.pdbx_seq_one_letter_code
_entity_poly.pdbx_strand_id
1 'polypeptide(L)'
;MSESRYWNLLLHNVDGRSEIDDANFFFAQDGKTNAKSELHATIDALLNETKFDDNSSACKFPARKAWISEQLSISEFAHVECTEYKNILNRLNPKSATLVFPSAHINSPASMFGHTFLRINSAYNSKLLSYAVNYAANANPDKENAAIFAIKGLFGGYYGKYSLLPYYDKLKEYRDSEQRDIWEYDLNLKEDEVINMVRHIWELNGTHSNYYFFTENCSYNMLWFLEVARPTLHLKEYFNYQVTPLETVHACKAEGIIEDNFYRPSKRTTLLKYEELLNEEYVKTPLELVNTNINQQDIIDNTDIDIQQKRYILEAAIELLEYRRSKNKITKEKYLTLFHDISKARSTLGQGENLYIQTPPNPIDSHRAIRTSIGFGYREGESISFLGLRPSYHSLQDSNYGFLRGTQIEFMNFELSYSDKQIEVEDATILSIVSLAQRSDFFENLSWRTKFGWDKNSLDETANFIGTVGVGFSWGNEFAFIYAMTDPLFYLDGEFKSAIGASLGAVIDGESYMSTNMEITRRWYDTGDEQLLIGVYQSFRLSQNTQLMFSYDYKERLNFDLKRQEGTIKFNINYYF
;
A
#
# COMPACT_ATOMS: atom_id res chain seq x y z
N MET A 1 -12.51 22.58 29.66
CA MET A 1 -12.57 21.11 29.48
C MET A 1 -13.05 20.72 28.09
N SER A 2 -14.22 21.18 27.63
CA SER A 2 -14.74 20.84 26.28
C SER A 2 -13.87 21.33 25.12
N GLU A 3 -13.09 22.39 25.32
CA GLU A 3 -12.12 22.90 24.34
C GLU A 3 -10.75 22.22 24.43
N SER A 4 -10.55 21.28 25.36
CA SER A 4 -9.27 20.59 25.48
C SER A 4 -9.03 19.69 24.27
N ARG A 5 -7.77 19.61 23.82
CA ARG A 5 -7.38 18.75 22.69
C ARG A 5 -7.80 17.30 22.92
N TYR A 6 -7.53 16.76 24.11
CA TYR A 6 -7.83 15.35 24.40
C TYR A 6 -9.33 15.02 24.31
N TRP A 7 -10.20 15.91 24.77
CA TRP A 7 -11.64 15.71 24.61
C TRP A 7 -12.05 15.67 23.14
N ASN A 8 -11.49 16.56 22.32
CA ASN A 8 -11.74 16.57 20.89
C ASN A 8 -11.17 15.33 20.19
N LEU A 9 -10.04 14.79 20.66
CA LEU A 9 -9.51 13.50 20.21
C LEU A 9 -10.47 12.33 20.50
N LEU A 10 -10.99 12.25 21.73
CA LEU A 10 -11.96 11.22 22.11
C LEU A 10 -13.29 11.32 21.35
N LEU A 11 -13.61 12.48 20.77
CA LEU A 11 -14.79 12.69 19.95
C LEU A 11 -14.51 12.62 18.44
N HIS A 12 -13.27 12.39 18.01
CA HIS A 12 -12.87 12.49 16.59
C HIS A 12 -13.29 13.82 15.96
N ASN A 13 -13.16 14.91 16.73
CA ASN A 13 -13.66 16.22 16.36
C ASN A 13 -12.63 16.98 15.52
N VAL A 14 -13.05 17.37 14.32
CA VAL A 14 -12.31 18.24 13.40
C VAL A 14 -13.18 19.48 13.14
N ASP A 15 -12.62 20.67 13.39
CA ASP A 15 -13.28 21.97 13.16
C ASP A 15 -14.70 22.09 13.77
N GLY A 16 -14.90 21.49 14.95
CA GLY A 16 -16.16 21.55 15.70
C GLY A 16 -17.17 20.44 15.36
N ARG A 17 -16.82 19.50 14.46
CA ARG A 17 -17.67 18.38 14.08
C ARG A 17 -16.93 17.05 14.20
N SER A 18 -17.58 16.06 14.78
CA SER A 18 -17.07 14.69 14.82
C SER A 18 -17.18 13.99 13.48
N GLU A 19 -16.12 13.26 13.11
CA GLU A 19 -16.05 12.34 11.98
C GLU A 19 -16.69 10.98 12.26
N ILE A 20 -17.01 10.63 13.52
CA ILE A 20 -17.90 9.50 13.83
C ILE A 20 -19.34 9.83 13.40
N ASP A 21 -19.92 8.96 12.56
CA ASP A 21 -21.26 9.14 12.01
C ASP A 21 -22.37 8.45 12.81
N ASP A 22 -22.01 7.45 13.61
CA ASP A 22 -22.96 6.69 14.42
C ASP A 22 -23.53 7.52 15.58
N ALA A 23 -24.85 7.74 15.58
CA ALA A 23 -25.53 8.46 16.65
C ALA A 23 -25.39 7.78 18.03
N ASN A 24 -25.18 6.46 18.08
CA ASN A 24 -25.02 5.74 19.34
C ASN A 24 -23.67 6.02 20.04
N PHE A 25 -22.73 6.67 19.36
CA PHE A 25 -21.46 7.10 19.94
C PHE A 25 -21.59 8.33 20.84
N PHE A 26 -22.69 9.09 20.72
CA PHE A 26 -22.91 10.33 21.46
C PHE A 26 -23.99 10.13 22.52
N PHE A 27 -23.79 10.72 23.70
CA PHE A 27 -24.84 10.82 24.71
C PHE A 27 -25.78 11.99 24.42
N ALA A 28 -25.25 13.11 23.93
CA ALA A 28 -26.05 14.28 23.55
C ALA A 28 -26.57 14.13 22.11
N GLN A 29 -27.82 14.55 21.88
CA GLN A 29 -28.42 14.53 20.53
C GLN A 29 -27.65 15.43 19.53
N ASP A 30 -27.08 16.54 20.01
CA ASP A 30 -26.22 17.44 19.24
C ASP A 30 -24.72 17.16 19.42
N GLY A 31 -24.35 16.05 20.07
CA GLY A 31 -22.97 15.75 20.49
C GLY A 31 -21.97 15.69 19.34
N LYS A 32 -22.43 15.29 18.15
CA LYS A 32 -21.62 15.31 16.92
C LYS A 32 -21.10 16.69 16.54
N THR A 33 -21.85 17.75 16.84
CA THR A 33 -21.52 19.15 16.46
C THR A 33 -21.32 20.06 17.66
N ASN A 34 -21.41 19.52 18.88
CA ASN A 34 -21.34 20.29 20.11
C ASN A 34 -20.61 19.50 21.20
N ALA A 35 -19.28 19.61 21.17
CA ALA A 35 -18.40 18.95 22.14
C ALA A 35 -18.71 19.34 23.60
N LYS A 36 -19.28 20.53 23.84
CA LYS A 36 -19.67 20.98 25.18
C LYS A 36 -20.93 20.26 25.67
N SER A 37 -21.96 20.15 24.82
CA SER A 37 -23.16 19.36 25.13
C SER A 37 -22.79 17.90 25.39
N GLU A 38 -21.92 17.33 24.56
CA GLU A 38 -21.48 15.93 24.73
C GLU A 38 -20.71 15.72 26.04
N LEU A 39 -19.87 16.69 26.44
CA LEU A 39 -19.14 16.62 27.71
C LEU A 39 -20.10 16.61 28.90
N HIS A 40 -21.08 17.53 28.90
CA HIS A 40 -22.06 17.60 29.98
C HIS A 40 -22.91 16.33 30.05
N ALA A 41 -23.38 15.82 28.90
CA ALA A 41 -24.17 14.59 28.83
C ALA A 41 -23.35 13.37 29.28
N THR A 42 -22.06 13.31 28.93
CA THR A 42 -21.16 12.24 29.39
C THR A 42 -20.97 12.27 30.90
N ILE A 43 -20.74 13.46 31.48
CA ILE A 43 -20.60 13.62 32.94
C ILE A 43 -21.90 13.20 33.65
N ASP A 44 -23.06 13.66 33.16
CA ASP A 44 -24.36 13.29 33.71
C ASP A 44 -24.59 11.78 33.65
N ALA A 45 -24.32 11.15 32.50
CA ALA A 45 -24.48 9.70 32.32
C ALA A 45 -23.57 8.87 33.24
N LEU A 46 -22.35 9.35 33.55
CA LEU A 46 -21.42 8.68 34.46
C LEU A 46 -21.78 8.88 35.94
N LEU A 47 -22.31 10.05 36.31
CA LEU A 47 -22.70 10.35 37.70
C LEU A 47 -24.06 9.78 38.07
N ASN A 48 -25.01 9.77 37.12
CA ASN A 48 -26.38 9.31 37.29
C ASN A 48 -26.59 7.94 36.61
N GLU A 49 -25.63 7.03 36.80
CA GLU A 49 -25.67 5.70 36.19
C GLU A 49 -26.90 4.91 36.66
N THR A 50 -27.59 4.28 35.70
CA THR A 50 -28.81 3.49 35.95
C THR A 50 -28.62 2.01 35.62
N LYS A 51 -27.57 1.66 34.90
CA LYS A 51 -27.21 0.29 34.53
C LYS A 51 -25.89 -0.07 35.20
N PHE A 52 -25.82 -1.29 35.74
CA PHE A 52 -24.65 -1.74 36.51
C PHE A 52 -23.95 -2.95 35.88
N ASP A 53 -24.26 -3.23 34.62
CA ASP A 53 -23.68 -4.28 33.79
C ASP A 53 -22.82 -3.70 32.64
N ASP A 54 -22.44 -4.54 31.67
CA ASP A 54 -21.66 -4.14 30.49
C ASP A 54 -22.33 -3.06 29.62
N ASN A 55 -23.64 -2.80 29.79
CA ASN A 55 -24.35 -1.75 29.07
C ASN A 55 -24.31 -0.38 29.78
N SER A 56 -23.67 -0.28 30.94
CA SER A 56 -23.47 0.98 31.65
C SER A 56 -22.62 1.96 30.84
N SER A 57 -22.84 3.26 31.06
CA SER A 57 -22.11 4.35 30.42
C SER A 57 -20.61 4.24 30.69
N ALA A 58 -20.25 3.86 31.92
CA ALA A 58 -18.87 3.64 32.34
C ALA A 58 -18.19 2.45 31.65
N CYS A 59 -18.93 1.39 31.30
CA CYS A 59 -18.38 0.25 30.56
C CYS A 59 -18.31 0.51 29.05
N LYS A 60 -19.22 1.32 28.49
CA LYS A 60 -19.19 1.72 27.08
C LYS A 60 -18.10 2.73 26.77
N PHE A 61 -17.87 3.68 27.68
CA PHE A 61 -16.92 4.79 27.48
C PHE A 61 -15.81 4.85 28.54
N PRO A 62 -14.96 3.82 28.66
CA PRO A 62 -13.90 3.78 29.65
C PRO A 62 -12.80 4.83 29.44
N ALA A 63 -12.55 5.30 28.21
CA ALA A 63 -11.55 6.36 27.96
C ALA A 63 -12.08 7.71 28.44
N ARG A 64 -13.34 8.03 28.10
CA ARG A 64 -14.01 9.25 28.59
C ARG A 64 -14.14 9.23 30.11
N LYS A 65 -14.52 8.10 30.70
CA LYS A 65 -14.57 7.92 32.16
C LYS A 65 -13.21 8.20 32.79
N ALA A 66 -12.14 7.55 32.31
CA ALA A 66 -10.80 7.71 32.87
C ALA A 66 -10.36 9.18 32.84
N TRP A 67 -10.56 9.86 31.71
CA TRP A 67 -10.21 11.27 31.55
C TRP A 67 -11.02 12.19 32.45
N ILE A 68 -12.35 12.03 32.51
CA ILE A 68 -13.22 12.85 33.37
C ILE A 68 -12.85 12.64 34.85
N SER A 69 -12.55 11.41 35.26
CA SER A 69 -12.10 11.09 36.62
C SER A 69 -10.87 11.92 37.00
N GLU A 70 -9.88 11.98 36.11
CA GLU A 70 -8.65 12.73 36.30
C GLU A 70 -8.91 14.24 36.34
N GLN A 71 -9.62 14.78 35.34
CA GLN A 71 -9.85 16.23 35.21
C GLN A 71 -10.68 16.81 36.36
N LEU A 72 -11.65 16.05 36.88
CA LEU A 72 -12.53 16.50 37.96
C LEU A 72 -12.06 16.00 39.34
N SER A 73 -10.96 15.26 39.42
CA SER A 73 -10.46 14.64 40.65
C SER A 73 -11.54 13.79 41.37
N ILE A 74 -12.38 13.11 40.60
CA ILE A 74 -13.43 12.22 41.13
C ILE A 74 -12.76 10.91 41.54
N SER A 75 -12.85 10.57 42.83
CA SER A 75 -12.22 9.37 43.39
C SER A 75 -12.98 8.09 43.06
N GLU A 76 -14.32 8.14 43.04
CA GLU A 76 -15.17 6.98 42.72
C GLU A 76 -16.44 7.41 41.97
N PHE A 77 -16.69 6.76 40.84
CA PHE A 77 -18.01 6.73 40.20
C PHE A 77 -18.83 5.57 40.78
N ALA A 78 -20.11 5.48 40.41
CA ALA A 78 -20.92 4.31 40.71
C ALA A 78 -20.19 3.00 40.31
N HIS A 79 -20.20 2.02 41.22
CA HIS A 79 -19.57 0.72 40.98
C HIS A 79 -20.35 -0.05 39.91
N VAL A 80 -19.70 -0.40 38.80
CA VAL A 80 -20.28 -1.12 37.66
C VAL A 80 -19.43 -2.33 37.29
N GLU A 81 -20.06 -3.42 36.86
CA GLU A 81 -19.37 -4.63 36.44
C GLU A 81 -19.18 -4.70 34.92
N CYS A 82 -18.03 -4.18 34.45
CA CYS A 82 -17.62 -4.24 33.04
C CYS A 82 -16.92 -5.55 32.71
N THR A 83 -17.65 -6.67 32.74
CA THR A 83 -17.10 -8.01 32.54
C THR A 83 -16.48 -8.17 31.14
N GLU A 84 -17.16 -7.74 30.08
CA GLU A 84 -16.67 -7.87 28.70
C GLU A 84 -15.41 -7.03 28.46
N TYR A 85 -15.44 -5.77 28.89
CA TYR A 85 -14.30 -4.87 28.77
C TYR A 85 -13.09 -5.40 29.57
N LYS A 86 -13.29 -5.82 30.83
CA LYS A 86 -12.22 -6.43 31.66
C LYS A 86 -11.64 -7.67 30.98
N ASN A 87 -12.48 -8.54 30.42
CA ASN A 87 -12.03 -9.75 29.72
C ASN A 87 -11.15 -9.41 28.50
N ILE A 88 -11.55 -8.43 27.69
CA ILE A 88 -10.76 -8.01 26.53
C ILE A 88 -9.46 -7.33 26.95
N LEU A 89 -9.49 -6.44 27.93
CA LEU A 89 -8.28 -5.78 28.42
C LEU A 89 -7.28 -6.79 29.00
N ASN A 90 -7.75 -7.77 29.78
CA ASN A 90 -6.92 -8.85 30.32
C ASN A 90 -6.36 -9.77 29.22
N ARG A 91 -7.16 -10.05 28.20
CA ARG A 91 -6.75 -10.86 27.05
C ARG A 91 -5.68 -10.16 26.20
N LEU A 92 -5.84 -8.86 25.97
CA LEU A 92 -4.89 -8.02 25.25
C LEU A 92 -3.61 -7.82 26.05
N ASN A 93 -3.72 -7.57 27.36
CA ASN A 93 -2.61 -7.23 28.26
C ASN A 93 -1.63 -6.23 27.61
N PRO A 94 -2.11 -5.05 27.18
CA PRO A 94 -1.38 -4.14 26.29
C PRO A 94 -0.13 -3.58 26.99
N LYS A 95 1.02 -3.66 26.30
CA LYS A 95 2.33 -3.18 26.80
C LYS A 95 3.00 -2.17 25.88
N SER A 96 2.97 -2.41 24.58
CA SER A 96 3.49 -1.51 23.56
C SER A 96 2.62 -1.59 22.31
N ALA A 97 2.92 -0.77 21.31
CA ALA A 97 2.25 -0.82 20.02
C ALA A 97 3.24 -0.75 18.87
N THR A 98 2.84 -1.30 17.72
CA THR A 98 3.62 -1.31 16.48
C THR A 98 2.74 -0.80 15.36
N LEU A 99 3.22 0.15 14.56
CA LEU A 99 2.60 0.51 13.29
C LEU A 99 3.05 -0.48 12.22
N VAL A 100 2.10 -1.21 11.63
CA VAL A 100 2.40 -2.24 10.62
C VAL A 100 2.03 -1.70 9.24
N PHE A 101 3.00 -1.73 8.32
CA PHE A 101 2.87 -1.33 6.93
C PHE A 101 3.17 -2.51 6.00
N PRO A 102 2.15 -3.23 5.53
CA PRO A 102 2.32 -4.11 4.38
C PRO A 102 2.55 -3.25 3.12
N SER A 103 3.57 -3.57 2.34
CA SER A 103 3.96 -2.84 1.12
C SER A 103 2.90 -2.95 0.00
N ALA A 104 3.12 -2.33 -1.15
CA ALA A 104 2.22 -2.46 -2.30
C ALA A 104 1.97 -3.93 -2.70
N HIS A 105 0.75 -4.24 -3.17
CA HIS A 105 0.44 -5.53 -3.82
C HIS A 105 0.61 -5.42 -5.33
N ILE A 106 1.57 -6.14 -5.91
CA ILE A 106 1.76 -6.19 -7.36
C ILE A 106 0.53 -6.88 -8.01
N ASN A 107 -0.12 -6.25 -8.99
CA ASN A 107 -1.36 -6.72 -9.64
C ASN A 107 -2.68 -6.64 -8.85
N SER A 108 -2.81 -5.80 -7.82
CA SER A 108 -4.12 -5.47 -7.21
C SER A 108 -4.32 -3.96 -7.07
N PRO A 109 -5.04 -3.29 -7.97
CA PRO A 109 -5.21 -1.83 -7.93
C PRO A 109 -5.68 -1.30 -6.57
N ALA A 110 -6.62 -1.98 -5.93
CA ALA A 110 -7.19 -1.59 -4.65
C ALA A 110 -6.19 -1.70 -3.47
N SER A 111 -5.13 -2.49 -3.61
CA SER A 111 -4.12 -2.74 -2.57
C SER A 111 -2.73 -2.24 -2.95
N MET A 112 -2.56 -1.62 -4.13
CA MET A 112 -1.27 -1.12 -4.62
C MET A 112 -0.73 0.04 -3.78
N PHE A 113 -1.59 0.83 -3.12
CA PHE A 113 -1.17 1.93 -2.24
C PHE A 113 -0.50 1.49 -0.93
N GLY A 114 -0.54 0.20 -0.60
CA GLY A 114 -0.17 -0.27 0.72
C GLY A 114 -1.35 -0.23 1.69
N HIS A 115 -1.09 -0.47 2.97
CA HIS A 115 -2.07 -0.41 4.06
C HIS A 115 -1.34 -0.09 5.35
N THR A 116 -1.96 0.59 6.31
CA THR A 116 -1.42 0.65 7.68
C THR A 116 -2.47 0.26 8.70
N PHE A 117 -2.00 -0.43 9.74
CA PHE A 117 -2.80 -0.84 10.87
C PHE A 117 -1.92 -0.93 12.13
N LEU A 118 -2.54 -0.95 13.30
CA LEU A 118 -1.79 -1.04 14.57
C LEU A 118 -1.80 -2.47 15.10
N ARG A 119 -0.66 -2.92 15.61
CA ARG A 119 -0.56 -4.14 16.43
C ARG A 119 -0.39 -3.74 17.88
N ILE A 120 -1.25 -4.26 18.76
CA ILE A 120 -1.15 -4.12 20.20
C ILE A 120 -0.32 -5.30 20.73
N ASN A 121 0.86 -4.98 21.25
CA ASN A 121 1.79 -5.97 21.77
C ASN A 121 1.43 -6.27 23.22
N SER A 122 1.40 -7.56 23.54
CA SER A 122 1.15 -8.06 24.88
C SER A 122 2.46 -8.35 25.63
N ALA A 123 2.38 -8.60 26.93
CA ALA A 123 3.52 -9.11 27.69
C ALA A 123 4.01 -10.51 27.26
N TYR A 124 3.26 -11.23 26.41
CA TYR A 124 3.67 -12.52 25.89
C TYR A 124 4.73 -12.33 24.78
N ASN A 125 5.83 -13.09 24.85
CA ASN A 125 6.94 -12.98 23.88
C ASN A 125 6.55 -13.32 22.42
N SER A 126 5.40 -13.97 22.18
CA SER A 126 4.99 -14.35 20.82
C SER A 126 4.17 -13.25 20.14
N LYS A 127 4.78 -12.61 19.11
CA LYS A 127 4.11 -11.65 18.22
C LYS A 127 2.81 -12.19 17.60
N LEU A 128 2.70 -13.51 17.38
CA LEU A 128 1.52 -14.15 16.77
C LEU A 128 0.29 -14.17 17.68
N LEU A 129 0.48 -14.00 18.99
CA LEU A 129 -0.61 -13.92 19.97
C LEU A 129 -1.11 -12.49 20.19
N SER A 130 -0.48 -11.51 19.51
CA SER A 130 -0.87 -10.10 19.57
C SER A 130 -2.11 -9.83 18.72
N TYR A 131 -2.70 -8.64 18.89
CA TYR A 131 -3.92 -8.23 18.19
C TYR A 131 -3.65 -7.09 17.22
N ALA A 132 -4.33 -7.13 16.07
CA ALA A 132 -4.35 -6.08 15.08
C ALA A 132 -5.64 -5.25 15.20
N VAL A 133 -5.48 -3.93 15.26
CA VAL A 133 -6.57 -2.95 15.15
C VAL A 133 -6.61 -2.52 13.70
N ASN A 134 -7.72 -2.80 13.02
CA ASN A 134 -7.89 -2.53 11.60
C ASN A 134 -9.18 -1.76 11.35
N TYR A 135 -9.15 -0.86 10.36
CA TYR A 135 -10.32 -0.15 9.86
C TYR A 135 -10.49 -0.45 8.37
N ALA A 136 -11.69 -0.83 7.96
CA ALA A 136 -11.96 -1.22 6.57
C ALA A 136 -13.38 -0.84 6.13
N ALA A 137 -13.55 -0.59 4.84
CA ALA A 137 -14.84 -0.39 4.22
C ALA A 137 -15.69 -1.67 4.32
N ASN A 138 -16.93 -1.53 4.75
CA ASN A 138 -17.92 -2.60 4.79
C ASN A 138 -18.56 -2.79 3.39
N ALA A 139 -17.76 -3.24 2.44
CA ALA A 139 -18.24 -3.64 1.11
C ALA A 139 -18.68 -5.11 1.11
N ASN A 140 -19.64 -5.46 0.25
CA ASN A 140 -20.05 -6.85 0.05
C ASN A 140 -19.44 -7.40 -1.25
N PRO A 141 -18.36 -8.21 -1.16
CA PRO A 141 -17.65 -8.70 -2.34
C PRO A 141 -18.51 -9.56 -3.27
N ASP A 142 -19.54 -10.22 -2.73
CA ASP A 142 -20.40 -11.12 -3.49
C ASP A 142 -21.46 -10.38 -4.32
N LYS A 143 -21.61 -9.06 -4.12
CA LYS A 143 -22.67 -8.25 -4.75
C LYS A 143 -22.16 -7.06 -5.57
N GLU A 144 -20.89 -6.70 -5.47
CA GLU A 144 -20.36 -5.48 -6.08
C GLU A 144 -19.22 -5.76 -7.07
N ASN A 145 -19.34 -5.22 -8.29
CA ASN A 145 -18.27 -5.21 -9.28
C ASN A 145 -17.17 -4.22 -8.83
N ALA A 146 -15.90 -4.54 -9.10
CA ALA A 146 -14.72 -3.69 -8.87
C ALA A 146 -14.89 -2.23 -9.33
N ALA A 147 -15.57 -1.96 -10.44
CA ALA A 147 -15.83 -0.59 -10.91
C ALA A 147 -16.79 0.18 -9.99
N ILE A 148 -17.87 -0.46 -9.52
CA ILE A 148 -18.81 0.13 -8.55
C ILE A 148 -18.10 0.34 -7.22
N PHE A 149 -17.24 -0.60 -6.82
CA PHE A 149 -16.44 -0.49 -5.61
C PHE A 149 -15.49 0.70 -5.65
N ALA A 150 -14.77 0.89 -6.76
CA ALA A 150 -13.90 2.05 -6.94
C ALA A 150 -14.69 3.37 -6.89
N ILE A 151 -15.79 3.49 -7.65
CA ILE A 151 -16.60 4.71 -7.68
C ILE A 151 -17.18 5.03 -6.29
N LYS A 152 -17.82 4.06 -5.62
CA LYS A 152 -18.36 4.28 -4.27
C LYS A 152 -17.26 4.65 -3.29
N GLY A 153 -16.10 4.00 -3.35
CA GLY A 153 -14.96 4.30 -2.49
C GLY A 153 -14.41 5.72 -2.65
N LEU A 154 -14.39 6.23 -3.89
CA LEU A 154 -13.98 7.60 -4.21
C LEU A 154 -14.95 8.65 -3.64
N PHE A 155 -16.24 8.35 -3.57
CA PHE A 155 -17.29 9.29 -3.17
C PHE A 155 -17.88 9.04 -1.77
N GLY A 156 -17.24 8.22 -0.93
CA GLY A 156 -17.71 8.00 0.46
C GLY A 156 -18.92 7.08 0.58
N GLY A 157 -19.19 6.23 -0.42
CA GLY A 157 -20.36 5.35 -0.50
C GLY A 157 -20.31 4.10 0.40
N TYR A 158 -19.34 4.00 1.30
CA TYR A 158 -19.17 2.89 2.23
C TYR A 158 -19.13 3.38 3.67
N TYR A 159 -19.65 2.55 4.58
CA TYR A 159 -19.37 2.69 6.00
C TYR A 159 -18.08 1.95 6.33
N GLY A 160 -17.15 2.60 7.01
CA GLY A 160 -15.99 1.97 7.60
C GLY A 160 -16.28 1.46 9.00
N LYS A 161 -15.61 0.37 9.36
CA LYS A 161 -15.75 -0.25 10.69
C LYS A 161 -14.40 -0.61 11.27
N TYR A 162 -14.29 -0.42 12.58
CA TYR A 162 -13.17 -0.90 13.37
C TYR A 162 -13.30 -2.39 13.65
N SER A 163 -12.16 -3.07 13.69
CA SER A 163 -12.07 -4.48 14.00
C SER A 163 -10.81 -4.77 14.81
N LEU A 164 -10.94 -5.63 15.80
CA LEU A 164 -9.85 -6.12 16.63
C LEU A 164 -9.70 -7.63 16.39
N LEU A 165 -8.65 -8.02 15.70
CA LEU A 165 -8.47 -9.39 15.19
C LEU A 165 -7.10 -9.93 15.61
N PRO A 166 -6.92 -11.26 15.71
CA PRO A 166 -5.60 -11.83 15.94
C PRO A 166 -4.60 -11.42 14.84
N TYR A 167 -3.39 -11.04 15.23
CA TYR A 167 -2.38 -10.55 14.28
C TYR A 167 -1.98 -11.61 13.24
N TYR A 168 -1.98 -12.89 13.62
CA TYR A 168 -1.66 -13.97 12.69
C TYR A 168 -2.66 -14.07 11.52
N ASP A 169 -3.92 -13.66 11.70
CA ASP A 169 -4.90 -13.62 10.60
C ASP A 169 -4.55 -12.54 9.59
N LYS A 170 -4.07 -11.37 10.06
CA LYS A 170 -3.56 -10.31 9.19
C LYS A 170 -2.26 -10.68 8.48
N LEU A 171 -1.40 -11.48 9.12
CA LEU A 171 -0.24 -12.04 8.44
C LEU A 171 -0.67 -13.00 7.31
N LYS A 172 -1.66 -13.88 7.55
CA LYS A 172 -2.18 -14.76 6.48
C LYS A 172 -2.79 -13.99 5.32
N GLU A 173 -3.51 -12.91 5.62
CA GLU A 173 -4.08 -12.02 4.60
C GLU A 173 -2.96 -11.34 3.78
N TYR A 174 -2.10 -10.56 4.42
CA TYR A 174 -1.14 -9.71 3.70
C TYR A 174 0.09 -10.47 3.18
N ARG A 175 0.73 -11.29 4.03
CA ARG A 175 1.98 -11.98 3.70
C ARG A 175 1.74 -13.20 2.80
N ASP A 176 0.70 -13.98 3.11
CA ASP A 176 0.49 -15.29 2.49
C ASP A 176 -0.47 -15.24 1.30
N SER A 177 -1.61 -14.55 1.43
CA SER A 177 -2.59 -14.41 0.35
C SER A 177 -2.23 -13.29 -0.61
N GLU A 178 -1.99 -12.09 -0.10
CA GLU A 178 -1.66 -10.91 -0.91
C GLU A 178 -0.19 -10.83 -1.33
N GLN A 179 0.68 -11.67 -0.76
CA GLN A 179 2.10 -11.74 -1.13
C GLN A 179 2.85 -10.41 -0.96
N ARG A 180 2.50 -9.67 0.08
CA ARG A 180 3.09 -8.37 0.42
C ARG A 180 4.14 -8.54 1.48
N ASP A 181 5.28 -7.89 1.28
CA ASP A 181 6.25 -7.75 2.35
C ASP A 181 5.69 -6.82 3.42
N ILE A 182 6.11 -7.01 4.67
CA ILE A 182 5.57 -6.26 5.79
C ILE A 182 6.72 -5.59 6.54
N TRP A 183 6.55 -4.29 6.78
CA TRP A 183 7.38 -3.51 7.69
C TRP A 183 6.60 -3.29 8.99
N GLU A 184 7.21 -3.66 10.11
CA GLU A 184 6.69 -3.45 11.46
C GLU A 184 7.53 -2.34 12.10
N TYR A 185 6.94 -1.20 12.47
CA TYR A 185 7.61 -0.08 13.14
C TYR A 185 7.18 -0.04 14.61
N ASP A 186 8.08 -0.40 15.52
CA ASP A 186 7.80 -0.38 16.94
C ASP A 186 7.76 1.07 17.43
N LEU A 187 6.73 1.41 18.19
CA LEU A 187 6.45 2.78 18.62
C LEU A 187 6.90 2.96 20.07
N ASN A 188 7.55 4.09 20.36
CA ASN A 188 8.05 4.45 21.69
C ASN A 188 6.94 4.89 22.66
N LEU A 189 5.76 4.26 22.60
CA LEU A 189 4.64 4.53 23.50
C LEU A 189 4.83 3.85 24.85
N LYS A 190 4.49 4.57 25.93
CA LYS A 190 4.44 4.01 27.28
C LYS A 190 3.21 3.11 27.45
N GLU A 191 3.26 2.22 28.43
CA GLU A 191 2.17 1.28 28.70
C GLU A 191 0.83 1.99 29.00
N ASP A 192 0.85 3.09 29.77
CA ASP A 192 -0.32 3.91 30.08
C ASP A 192 -0.90 4.61 28.83
N GLU A 193 -0.04 5.09 27.94
CA GLU A 193 -0.43 5.63 26.63
C GLU A 193 -1.15 4.57 25.78
N VAL A 194 -0.60 3.34 25.72
CA VAL A 194 -1.23 2.22 24.98
C VAL A 194 -2.54 1.78 25.63
N ILE A 195 -2.65 1.81 26.96
CA ILE A 195 -3.91 1.52 27.66
C ILE A 195 -4.98 2.57 27.31
N ASN A 196 -4.62 3.85 27.23
CA ASN A 196 -5.55 4.91 26.82
C ASN A 196 -6.04 4.71 25.38
N MET A 197 -5.14 4.33 24.48
CA MET A 197 -5.49 3.94 23.12
C MET A 197 -6.48 2.77 23.09
N VAL A 198 -6.20 1.68 23.84
CA VAL A 198 -7.08 0.49 23.89
C VAL A 198 -8.45 0.81 24.49
N ARG A 199 -8.50 1.66 25.53
CA ARG A 199 -9.76 2.16 26.08
C ARG A 199 -10.60 2.80 24.99
N HIS A 200 -10.00 3.66 24.17
CA HIS A 200 -10.74 4.36 23.13
C HIS A 200 -11.10 3.48 21.92
N ILE A 201 -10.24 2.53 21.54
CA ILE A 201 -10.58 1.49 20.55
C ILE A 201 -11.85 0.75 20.97
N TRP A 202 -12.01 0.46 22.27
CA TRP A 202 -13.22 -0.17 22.80
C TRP A 202 -14.46 0.73 22.66
N GLU A 203 -14.35 2.04 22.88
CA GLU A 203 -15.48 2.98 22.73
C GLU A 203 -16.03 3.04 21.30
N LEU A 204 -15.17 2.78 20.31
CA LEU A 204 -15.54 2.75 18.90
C LEU A 204 -16.05 1.38 18.44
N ASN A 205 -16.05 0.37 19.32
CA ASN A 205 -16.53 -0.96 18.96
C ASN A 205 -18.02 -0.92 18.58
N GLY A 206 -18.34 -1.41 17.38
CA GLY A 206 -19.71 -1.39 16.86
C GLY A 206 -20.19 -0.05 16.29
N THR A 207 -19.34 0.99 16.30
CA THR A 207 -19.63 2.27 15.64
C THR A 207 -19.25 2.23 14.15
N HIS A 208 -19.62 3.29 13.41
CA HIS A 208 -19.25 3.45 12.01
C HIS A 208 -19.02 4.93 11.67
N SER A 209 -18.21 5.14 10.63
CA SER A 209 -18.03 6.41 9.93
C SER A 209 -18.13 6.19 8.43
N ASN A 210 -18.35 7.25 7.66
CA ASN A 210 -18.18 7.22 6.22
C ASN A 210 -16.72 6.87 5.88
N TYR A 211 -16.53 6.14 4.79
CA TYR A 211 -15.21 5.68 4.35
C TYR A 211 -14.85 6.32 3.03
N TYR A 212 -13.84 7.18 3.04
CA TYR A 212 -13.31 7.85 1.86
C TYR A 212 -11.92 7.29 1.52
N PHE A 213 -11.70 6.89 0.28
CA PHE A 213 -10.44 6.23 -0.12
C PHE A 213 -9.22 7.13 0.05
N PHE A 214 -9.33 8.42 -0.25
CA PHE A 214 -8.19 9.34 -0.19
C PHE A 214 -8.00 10.01 1.17
N THR A 215 -9.02 10.12 2.02
CA THR A 215 -8.93 10.90 3.27
C THR A 215 -9.19 10.02 4.49
N GLU A 216 -10.47 9.81 4.83
CA GLU A 216 -10.94 9.08 6.02
C GLU A 216 -10.82 7.55 5.86
N ASN A 217 -9.65 7.09 5.40
CA ASN A 217 -9.36 5.69 5.14
C ASN A 217 -8.76 4.97 6.35
N CYS A 218 -8.40 3.71 6.15
CA CYS A 218 -7.75 2.86 7.15
C CYS A 218 -6.55 3.50 7.86
N SER A 219 -5.70 4.19 7.11
CA SER A 219 -4.42 4.72 7.60
C SER A 219 -4.65 5.97 8.45
N TYR A 220 -5.59 6.82 8.04
CA TYR A 220 -6.01 8.00 8.80
C TYR A 220 -6.57 7.63 10.18
N ASN A 221 -7.43 6.61 10.25
CA ASN A 221 -8.04 6.20 11.51
C ASN A 221 -7.03 5.63 12.52
N MET A 222 -5.86 5.15 12.08
CA MET A 222 -4.79 4.77 13.00
C MET A 222 -4.15 5.99 13.68
N LEU A 223 -4.11 7.15 13.01
CA LEU A 223 -3.54 8.37 13.57
C LEU A 223 -4.35 8.90 14.76
N TRP A 224 -5.68 8.78 14.70
CA TRP A 224 -6.56 9.10 15.84
C TRP A 224 -6.17 8.31 17.08
N PHE A 225 -5.95 7.00 16.93
CA PHE A 225 -5.56 6.15 18.05
C PHE A 225 -4.18 6.52 18.61
N LEU A 226 -3.22 6.84 17.76
CA LEU A 226 -1.89 7.26 18.21
C LEU A 226 -1.92 8.59 18.96
N GLU A 227 -2.69 9.56 18.48
CA GLU A 227 -2.85 10.84 19.19
C GLU A 227 -3.67 10.70 20.48
N VAL A 228 -4.65 9.78 20.55
CA VAL A 228 -5.31 9.44 21.81
C VAL A 228 -4.33 8.75 22.77
N ALA A 229 -3.40 7.93 22.27
CA ALA A 229 -2.36 7.35 23.10
C ALA A 229 -1.47 8.44 23.71
N ARG A 230 -0.99 9.37 22.86
CA ARG A 230 -0.11 10.48 23.23
C ARG A 230 -0.64 11.80 22.64
N PRO A 231 -1.36 12.61 23.43
CA PRO A 231 -2.06 13.81 22.93
C PRO A 231 -1.16 14.95 22.46
N THR A 232 0.14 14.87 22.75
CA THR A 232 1.16 15.82 22.28
C THR A 232 1.59 15.56 20.84
N LEU A 233 1.16 14.46 20.22
CA LEU A 233 1.41 14.18 18.80
C LEU A 233 0.43 14.96 17.92
N HIS A 234 0.90 15.39 16.74
CA HIS A 234 0.13 16.13 15.73
C HIS A 234 0.15 15.42 14.36
N LEU A 235 0.09 14.09 14.37
CA LEU A 235 0.17 13.22 13.18
C LEU A 235 -0.87 13.54 12.10
N LYS A 236 -2.12 13.84 12.48
CA LYS A 236 -3.20 14.13 11.52
C LYS A 236 -2.97 15.46 10.78
N GLU A 237 -2.31 16.42 11.42
CA GLU A 237 -2.09 17.77 10.88
C GLU A 237 -1.11 17.77 9.69
N TYR A 238 -0.39 16.67 9.45
CA TYR A 238 0.40 16.45 8.24
C TYR A 238 -0.45 16.26 6.97
N PHE A 239 -1.76 16.00 7.11
CA PHE A 239 -2.62 15.58 6.00
C PHE A 239 -3.77 16.56 5.78
N ASN A 240 -3.73 17.29 4.67
CA ASN A 240 -4.77 18.27 4.30
C ASN A 240 -5.58 17.86 3.05
N TYR A 241 -5.03 16.99 2.20
CA TYR A 241 -5.63 16.65 0.90
C TYR A 241 -5.91 15.15 0.74
N GLN A 242 -4.96 14.33 1.18
CA GLN A 242 -5.05 12.88 1.11
C GLN A 242 -4.19 12.27 2.21
N VAL A 243 -4.50 11.03 2.59
CA VAL A 243 -3.76 10.20 3.52
C VAL A 243 -3.37 8.94 2.78
N THR A 244 -2.09 8.78 2.47
CA THR A 244 -1.60 7.51 1.92
C THR A 244 -0.92 6.69 3.02
N PRO A 245 -0.99 5.34 2.96
CA PRO A 245 -0.43 4.49 4.01
C PRO A 245 1.06 4.71 4.27
N LEU A 246 1.88 4.99 3.26
CA LEU A 246 3.30 5.22 3.48
C LEU A 246 3.58 6.58 4.16
N GLU A 247 2.79 7.59 3.81
CA GLU A 247 2.94 8.93 4.39
C GLU A 247 2.59 8.95 5.89
N THR A 248 1.70 8.06 6.37
CA THR A 248 1.44 7.93 7.83
C THR A 248 2.65 7.37 8.58
N VAL A 249 3.42 6.47 7.94
CA VAL A 249 4.70 5.99 8.50
C VAL A 249 5.72 7.14 8.53
N HIS A 250 5.81 7.93 7.47
CA HIS A 250 6.72 9.08 7.45
C HIS A 250 6.31 10.15 8.49
N ALA A 251 5.01 10.39 8.72
CA ALA A 251 4.54 11.28 9.78
C ALA A 251 4.97 10.76 11.17
N CYS A 252 4.87 9.45 11.42
CA CYS A 252 5.37 8.83 12.65
C CYS A 252 6.90 8.96 12.80
N LYS A 253 7.67 8.91 11.71
CA LYS A 253 9.12 9.21 11.73
C LYS A 253 9.37 10.67 12.09
N ALA A 254 8.64 11.59 11.48
CA ALA A 254 8.81 13.03 11.69
C ALA A 254 8.51 13.46 13.13
N GLU A 255 7.50 12.85 13.76
CA GLU A 255 7.14 13.04 15.17
C GLU A 255 8.06 12.26 16.14
N GLY A 256 9.04 11.49 15.63
CA GLY A 256 10.02 10.77 16.45
C GLY A 256 9.41 9.68 17.34
N ILE A 257 8.26 9.12 16.96
CA ILE A 257 7.59 8.06 17.73
C ILE A 257 8.09 6.65 17.36
N ILE A 258 8.78 6.49 16.23
CA ILE A 258 9.33 5.18 15.81
C ILE A 258 10.65 4.91 16.55
N GLU A 259 10.72 3.78 17.25
CA GLU A 259 11.89 3.32 18.00
C GLU A 259 12.74 2.35 17.21
N ASP A 260 12.11 1.35 16.59
CA ASP A 260 12.78 0.30 15.82
C ASP A 260 11.90 -0.17 14.64
N ASN A 261 12.48 -0.95 13.73
CA ASN A 261 11.78 -1.51 12.58
C ASN A 261 12.16 -2.97 12.32
N PHE A 262 11.20 -3.74 11.82
CA PHE A 262 11.39 -5.15 11.50
C PHE A 262 10.77 -5.48 10.15
N TYR A 263 11.56 -6.10 9.27
CA TYR A 263 11.13 -6.56 7.96
C TYR A 263 10.68 -8.02 8.00
N ARG A 264 9.53 -8.31 7.42
CA ARG A 264 8.98 -9.65 7.26
C ARG A 264 8.77 -9.94 5.77
N PRO A 265 9.50 -10.90 5.19
CA PRO A 265 9.34 -11.26 3.79
C PRO A 265 7.99 -11.94 3.55
N SER A 266 7.43 -11.69 2.37
CA SER A 266 6.23 -12.34 1.86
C SER A 266 6.50 -13.79 1.44
N LYS A 267 5.42 -14.55 1.21
CA LYS A 267 5.52 -15.85 0.55
C LYS A 267 6.18 -15.75 -0.83
N ARG A 268 5.92 -14.67 -1.57
CA ARG A 268 6.56 -14.44 -2.88
C ARG A 268 8.06 -14.23 -2.74
N THR A 269 8.50 -13.35 -1.85
CA THR A 269 9.92 -13.09 -1.61
C THR A 269 10.65 -14.34 -1.15
N THR A 270 10.02 -15.12 -0.27
CA THR A 270 10.55 -16.42 0.21
C THR A 270 10.72 -17.42 -0.94
N LEU A 271 9.69 -17.59 -1.77
CA LEU A 271 9.71 -18.49 -2.92
C LEU A 271 10.74 -18.09 -3.97
N LEU A 272 10.84 -16.79 -4.28
CA LEU A 272 11.86 -16.28 -5.21
C LEU A 272 13.28 -16.50 -4.67
N LYS A 273 13.48 -16.43 -3.35
CA LYS A 273 14.79 -16.76 -2.77
C LYS A 273 15.14 -18.23 -2.94
N TYR A 274 14.18 -19.14 -2.79
CA TYR A 274 14.43 -20.55 -3.11
C TYR A 274 14.71 -20.77 -4.60
N GLU A 275 13.99 -20.08 -5.48
CA GLU A 275 14.24 -20.13 -6.93
C GLU A 275 15.69 -19.73 -7.28
N GLU A 276 16.21 -18.70 -6.60
CA GLU A 276 17.61 -18.25 -6.75
C GLU A 276 18.64 -19.27 -6.19
N LEU A 277 18.32 -19.97 -5.11
CA LEU A 277 19.23 -20.91 -4.44
C LEU A 277 19.23 -22.32 -5.04
N LEU A 278 18.17 -22.68 -5.76
CA LEU A 278 18.07 -23.94 -6.47
C LEU A 278 18.99 -23.93 -7.69
N ASN A 279 19.72 -25.02 -7.91
CA ASN A 279 20.46 -25.20 -9.15
C ASN A 279 19.47 -25.21 -10.34
N GLU A 280 19.90 -24.72 -11.50
CA GLU A 280 19.06 -24.61 -12.71
C GLU A 280 18.38 -25.93 -13.09
N GLU A 281 19.04 -27.08 -12.86
CA GLU A 281 18.49 -28.41 -13.11
C GLU A 281 17.26 -28.73 -12.23
N TYR A 282 17.21 -28.19 -11.00
CA TYR A 282 16.21 -28.53 -9.99
C TYR A 282 15.17 -27.44 -9.74
N VAL A 283 15.27 -26.28 -10.40
CA VAL A 283 14.40 -25.13 -10.16
C VAL A 283 12.91 -25.46 -10.37
N LYS A 284 12.60 -26.38 -11.30
CA LYS A 284 11.21 -26.81 -11.59
C LYS A 284 10.73 -27.99 -10.73
N THR A 285 11.64 -28.69 -10.06
CA THR A 285 11.32 -29.87 -9.25
C THR A 285 10.30 -29.60 -8.13
N PRO A 286 10.32 -28.45 -7.43
CA PRO A 286 9.25 -28.10 -6.48
C PRO A 286 7.86 -28.06 -7.11
N LEU A 287 7.73 -27.53 -8.34
CA LEU A 287 6.45 -27.50 -9.06
C LEU A 287 5.98 -28.91 -9.41
N GLU A 288 6.90 -29.78 -9.83
CA GLU A 288 6.59 -31.17 -10.17
C GLU A 288 6.09 -31.97 -8.95
N LEU A 289 6.69 -31.78 -7.78
CA LEU A 289 6.22 -32.36 -6.51
C LEU A 289 4.81 -31.89 -6.17
N VAL A 290 4.58 -30.57 -6.21
CA VAL A 290 3.28 -29.98 -5.86
C VAL A 290 2.19 -30.34 -6.89
N ASN A 291 2.58 -30.55 -8.15
CA ASN A 291 1.72 -31.05 -9.21
C ASN A 291 1.51 -32.57 -9.16
N THR A 292 2.16 -33.29 -8.24
CA THR A 292 2.11 -34.75 -8.12
C THR A 292 2.62 -35.49 -9.37
N ASN A 293 3.53 -34.87 -10.14
CA ASN A 293 4.18 -35.49 -11.29
C ASN A 293 5.33 -36.43 -10.88
N ILE A 294 5.97 -36.09 -9.76
CA ILE A 294 6.99 -36.88 -9.08
C ILE A 294 6.62 -36.97 -7.60
N ASN A 295 7.27 -37.86 -6.85
CA ASN A 295 7.09 -38.02 -5.43
C ASN A 295 8.33 -37.59 -4.63
N GLN A 296 8.17 -37.34 -3.34
CA GLN A 296 9.25 -36.91 -2.46
C GLN A 296 10.38 -37.93 -2.29
N GLN A 297 10.10 -39.22 -2.51
CA GLN A 297 11.10 -40.29 -2.45
C GLN A 297 12.06 -40.21 -3.65
N ASP A 298 11.57 -39.77 -4.82
CA ASP A 298 12.40 -39.53 -6.01
C ASP A 298 13.49 -38.47 -5.74
N ILE A 299 13.27 -37.57 -4.76
CA ILE A 299 14.26 -36.58 -4.32
C ILE A 299 15.18 -37.14 -3.24
N ILE A 300 14.62 -37.85 -2.26
CA ILE A 300 15.40 -38.41 -1.15
C ILE A 300 16.41 -39.44 -1.65
N ASP A 301 16.00 -40.33 -2.54
CA ASP A 301 16.81 -41.47 -2.99
C ASP A 301 17.80 -41.12 -4.10
N ASN A 302 17.62 -39.97 -4.75
CA ASN A 302 18.50 -39.55 -5.83
C ASN A 302 19.88 -39.16 -5.28
N THR A 303 20.91 -39.95 -5.61
CA THR A 303 22.29 -39.73 -5.13
C THR A 303 23.00 -38.56 -5.80
N ASP A 304 22.49 -38.09 -6.94
CA ASP A 304 23.10 -37.03 -7.74
C ASP A 304 22.76 -35.64 -7.21
N ILE A 305 21.69 -35.53 -6.41
CA ILE A 305 21.28 -34.27 -5.77
C ILE A 305 22.05 -34.09 -4.46
N ASP A 306 22.78 -32.99 -4.31
CA ASP A 306 23.40 -32.62 -3.04
C ASP A 306 22.36 -32.50 -1.92
N ILE A 307 22.76 -32.84 -0.69
CA ILE A 307 21.86 -32.85 0.47
C ILE A 307 21.20 -31.49 0.70
N GLN A 308 21.90 -30.38 0.46
CA GLN A 308 21.34 -29.05 0.65
C GLN A 308 20.34 -28.70 -0.45
N GLN A 309 20.60 -29.12 -1.69
CA GLN A 309 19.63 -28.97 -2.79
C GLN A 309 18.35 -29.79 -2.54
N LYS A 310 18.45 -31.02 -2.02
CA LYS A 310 17.26 -31.79 -1.59
C LYS A 310 16.43 -31.04 -0.56
N ARG A 311 17.08 -30.38 0.41
CA ARG A 311 16.40 -29.58 1.44
C ARG A 311 15.67 -28.39 0.80
N TYR A 312 16.34 -27.62 -0.05
CA TYR A 312 15.74 -26.47 -0.74
C TYR A 312 14.57 -26.89 -1.63
N ILE A 313 14.67 -27.99 -2.37
CA ILE A 313 13.56 -28.51 -3.21
C ILE A 313 12.31 -28.76 -2.36
N LEU A 314 12.47 -29.49 -1.25
CA LEU A 314 11.34 -29.88 -0.39
C LEU A 314 10.78 -28.67 0.39
N GLU A 315 11.63 -27.75 0.83
CA GLU A 315 11.22 -26.50 1.49
C GLU A 315 10.45 -25.58 0.53
N ALA A 316 10.97 -25.38 -0.69
CA ALA A 316 10.28 -24.64 -1.73
C ALA A 316 8.93 -25.27 -2.09
N ALA A 317 8.85 -26.61 -2.14
CA ALA A 317 7.59 -27.32 -2.40
C ALA A 317 6.57 -27.10 -1.27
N ILE A 318 6.99 -27.08 0.00
CA ILE A 318 6.13 -26.76 1.15
C ILE A 318 5.59 -25.32 1.03
N GLU A 319 6.48 -24.36 0.76
CA GLU A 319 6.11 -22.95 0.55
C GLU A 319 5.13 -22.78 -0.62
N LEU A 320 5.35 -23.49 -1.73
CA LEU A 320 4.46 -23.52 -2.89
C LEU A 320 3.08 -24.13 -2.56
N LEU A 321 3.03 -25.19 -1.75
CA LEU A 321 1.77 -25.78 -1.30
C LEU A 321 0.94 -24.79 -0.49
N GLU A 322 1.57 -24.11 0.46
CA GLU A 322 0.92 -23.09 1.28
C GLU A 322 0.42 -21.93 0.41
N TYR A 323 1.24 -21.49 -0.55
CA TYR A 323 0.84 -20.47 -1.53
C TYR A 323 -0.35 -20.90 -2.38
N ARG A 324 -0.34 -22.12 -2.94
CA ARG A 324 -1.49 -22.63 -3.71
C ARG A 324 -2.74 -22.75 -2.84
N ARG A 325 -2.59 -23.11 -1.57
CA ARG A 325 -3.69 -23.18 -0.62
C ARG A 325 -4.25 -21.79 -0.32
N SER A 326 -3.41 -20.78 -0.11
CA SER A 326 -3.86 -19.39 0.14
C SER A 326 -4.61 -18.81 -1.07
N LYS A 327 -4.21 -19.17 -2.29
CA LYS A 327 -4.89 -18.80 -3.54
C LYS A 327 -6.07 -19.72 -3.93
N ASN A 328 -6.49 -20.64 -3.05
CA ASN A 328 -7.55 -21.63 -3.30
C ASN A 328 -7.36 -22.48 -4.58
N LYS A 329 -6.11 -22.68 -5.02
CA LYS A 329 -5.76 -23.51 -6.20
C LYS A 329 -5.64 -25.01 -5.90
N ILE A 330 -5.76 -25.40 -4.63
CA ILE A 330 -5.68 -26.79 -4.15
C ILE A 330 -6.72 -27.02 -3.05
N THR A 331 -7.32 -28.21 -3.03
CA THR A 331 -8.27 -28.61 -1.98
C THR A 331 -7.55 -28.80 -0.64
N LYS A 332 -8.28 -28.64 0.47
CA LYS A 332 -7.71 -28.79 1.81
C LYS A 332 -7.16 -30.19 2.02
N GLU A 333 -7.86 -31.21 1.56
CA GLU A 333 -7.51 -32.62 1.70
C GLU A 333 -6.20 -32.92 0.97
N LYS A 334 -6.10 -32.53 -0.32
CA LYS A 334 -4.87 -32.74 -1.11
C LYS A 334 -3.69 -31.97 -0.52
N TYR A 335 -3.92 -30.73 -0.08
CA TYR A 335 -2.91 -29.92 0.60
C TYR A 335 -2.37 -30.62 1.85
N LEU A 336 -3.24 -31.09 2.75
CA LEU A 336 -2.82 -31.71 4.00
C LEU A 336 -2.00 -32.98 3.78
N THR A 337 -2.39 -33.82 2.82
CA THR A 337 -1.63 -35.02 2.45
C THR A 337 -0.24 -34.67 1.94
N LEU A 338 -0.15 -33.80 0.92
CA LEU A 338 1.14 -33.43 0.33
C LEU A 338 2.02 -32.69 1.33
N PHE A 339 1.45 -31.78 2.12
CA PHE A 339 2.18 -31.06 3.15
C PHE A 339 2.77 -32.03 4.18
N HIS A 340 1.99 -33.01 4.64
CA HIS A 340 2.47 -34.04 5.57
C HIS A 340 3.61 -34.87 4.96
N ASP A 341 3.42 -35.38 3.74
CA ASP A 341 4.36 -36.27 3.08
C ASP A 341 5.70 -35.58 2.76
N ILE A 342 5.64 -34.36 2.22
CA ILE A 342 6.84 -33.57 1.91
C ILE A 342 7.52 -33.09 3.19
N SER A 343 6.78 -32.66 4.22
CA SER A 343 7.38 -32.26 5.51
C SER A 343 8.06 -33.43 6.20
N LYS A 344 7.45 -34.62 6.15
CA LYS A 344 8.04 -35.85 6.67
C LYS A 344 9.34 -36.18 5.94
N ALA A 345 9.34 -36.13 4.62
CA ALA A 345 10.55 -36.30 3.82
C ALA A 345 11.63 -35.26 4.18
N ARG A 346 11.26 -33.98 4.28
CA ARG A 346 12.19 -32.91 4.64
C ARG A 346 12.84 -33.16 6.01
N SER A 347 12.07 -33.68 6.97
CA SER A 347 12.56 -33.93 8.33
C SER A 347 13.68 -34.99 8.41
N THR A 348 13.76 -35.92 7.45
CA THR A 348 14.80 -36.97 7.44
C THR A 348 16.18 -36.44 7.02
N LEU A 349 16.24 -35.29 6.36
CA LEU A 349 17.47 -34.69 5.83
C LEU A 349 18.25 -33.87 6.88
N GLY A 350 17.78 -33.81 8.13
CA GLY A 350 18.41 -33.07 9.23
C GLY A 350 18.33 -31.55 9.09
N GLN A 351 19.14 -30.84 9.87
CA GLN A 351 19.19 -29.38 9.86
C GLN A 351 19.80 -28.85 8.55
N GLY A 352 19.10 -27.91 7.91
CA GLY A 352 19.60 -27.20 6.73
C GLY A 352 20.22 -25.85 7.08
N GLU A 353 20.75 -25.17 6.07
CA GLU A 353 21.12 -23.76 6.18
C GLU A 353 19.88 -22.88 6.41
N ASN A 354 20.05 -21.80 7.18
CA ASN A 354 18.98 -20.83 7.37
C ASN A 354 18.80 -20.00 6.10
N LEU A 355 17.55 -19.85 5.65
CA LEU A 355 17.23 -19.00 4.52
C LEU A 355 17.50 -17.52 4.86
N TYR A 356 18.57 -16.97 4.30
CA TYR A 356 18.87 -15.54 4.43
C TYR A 356 18.24 -14.76 3.27
N ILE A 357 17.30 -13.88 3.58
CA ILE A 357 16.68 -12.95 2.63
C ILE A 357 17.23 -11.56 2.91
N GLN A 358 17.87 -10.95 1.91
CA GLN A 358 18.33 -9.58 2.02
C GLN A 358 17.14 -8.65 2.26
N THR A 359 17.24 -7.84 3.32
CA THR A 359 16.20 -6.85 3.62
C THR A 359 16.23 -5.75 2.55
N PRO A 360 15.12 -5.48 1.85
CA PRO A 360 15.08 -4.42 0.84
C PRO A 360 15.19 -3.04 1.50
N PRO A 361 15.45 -1.98 0.71
CA PRO A 361 15.38 -0.60 1.20
C PRO A 361 14.10 -0.34 1.99
N ASN A 362 14.24 0.33 3.13
CA ASN A 362 13.11 0.63 4.00
C ASN A 362 12.22 1.71 3.35
N PRO A 363 10.89 1.49 3.20
CA PRO A 363 9.95 2.48 2.68
C PRO A 363 9.96 3.81 3.44
N ILE A 364 10.38 3.80 4.71
CA ILE A 364 10.49 5.02 5.52
C ILE A 364 11.57 6.01 5.01
N ASP A 365 12.47 5.53 4.15
CA ASP A 365 13.52 6.30 3.51
C ASP A 365 13.22 6.56 2.02
N SER A 366 12.01 6.23 1.55
CA SER A 366 11.54 6.59 0.23
C SER A 366 11.33 8.11 0.11
N HIS A 367 11.21 8.62 -1.11
CA HIS A 367 10.71 9.98 -1.29
C HIS A 367 9.24 10.09 -0.85
N ARG A 368 8.79 11.33 -0.61
CA ARG A 368 7.40 11.67 -0.27
C ARG A 368 6.46 11.60 -1.48
N ALA A 369 5.15 11.56 -1.23
CA ALA A 369 4.13 11.34 -2.27
C ALA A 369 3.91 12.54 -3.23
N ILE A 370 4.00 13.79 -2.75
CA ILE A 370 3.79 14.97 -3.62
C ILE A 370 5.11 15.31 -4.29
N ARG A 371 5.10 15.52 -5.60
CA ARG A 371 6.27 15.94 -6.39
C ARG A 371 6.01 17.27 -7.07
N THR A 372 6.98 18.18 -6.96
CA THR A 372 7.11 19.34 -7.84
C THR A 372 8.32 19.17 -8.74
N SER A 373 8.24 19.64 -9.97
CA SER A 373 9.31 19.53 -10.96
C SER A 373 9.56 20.87 -11.62
N ILE A 374 10.82 21.25 -11.75
CA ILE A 374 11.25 22.36 -12.61
C ILE A 374 12.24 21.80 -13.62
N GLY A 375 11.99 22.07 -14.89
CA GLY A 375 12.77 21.53 -15.99
C GLY A 375 13.18 22.57 -17.02
N PHE A 376 14.29 22.29 -17.69
CA PHE A 376 14.75 23.02 -18.87
C PHE A 376 15.14 22.02 -19.95
N GLY A 377 14.88 22.35 -21.19
CA GLY A 377 15.14 21.44 -22.30
C GLY A 377 15.23 22.14 -23.63
N TYR A 378 15.35 21.32 -24.66
CA TYR A 378 15.42 21.73 -26.05
C TYR A 378 14.50 20.84 -26.88
N ARG A 379 13.62 21.44 -27.67
CA ARG A 379 12.68 20.75 -28.57
C ARG A 379 12.74 21.43 -29.94
N GLU A 380 12.99 20.64 -30.99
CA GLU A 380 12.93 21.09 -32.41
C GLU A 380 13.75 22.33 -32.82
N GLY A 381 14.70 22.82 -32.01
CA GLY A 381 15.37 24.09 -32.32
C GLY A 381 15.28 25.13 -31.21
N GLU A 382 14.36 24.92 -30.28
CA GLU A 382 13.91 25.93 -29.33
C GLU A 382 14.17 25.50 -27.89
N SER A 383 14.52 26.49 -27.05
CA SER A 383 14.65 26.28 -25.62
C SER A 383 13.27 26.28 -24.97
N ILE A 384 13.01 25.27 -24.14
CA ILE A 384 11.72 25.07 -23.49
C ILE A 384 11.92 24.90 -21.99
N SER A 385 11.03 25.51 -21.20
CA SER A 385 11.01 25.33 -19.74
C SER A 385 9.79 24.51 -19.34
N PHE A 386 9.91 23.73 -18.27
CA PHE A 386 8.85 22.86 -17.78
C PHE A 386 8.55 23.12 -16.30
N LEU A 387 7.27 23.03 -15.95
CA LEU A 387 6.79 23.06 -14.58
C LEU A 387 5.84 21.88 -14.36
N GLY A 388 6.15 21.04 -13.38
CA GLY A 388 5.37 19.85 -13.07
C GLY A 388 4.85 19.84 -11.63
N LEU A 389 3.64 19.32 -11.44
CA LEU A 389 3.05 19.01 -10.15
C LEU A 389 2.35 17.65 -10.21
N ARG A 390 2.73 16.75 -9.30
CA ARG A 390 2.03 15.50 -9.06
C ARG A 390 1.64 15.41 -7.59
N PRO A 391 0.35 15.43 -7.25
CA PRO A 391 -0.09 15.38 -5.87
C PRO A 391 0.01 13.99 -5.25
N SER A 392 0.06 12.90 -6.02
CA SER A 392 -0.03 11.55 -5.44
C SER A 392 0.93 10.54 -6.03
N TYR A 393 1.55 9.81 -5.08
CA TYR A 393 2.38 8.62 -5.20
C TYR A 393 3.56 8.77 -6.19
N HIS A 394 4.00 7.66 -6.78
CA HIS A 394 5.29 7.46 -7.44
C HIS A 394 5.11 6.95 -8.87
N SER A 395 5.96 7.40 -9.79
CA SER A 395 6.06 6.92 -11.18
C SER A 395 7.34 6.11 -11.42
N LEU A 396 7.36 5.28 -12.45
CA LEU A 396 8.53 4.46 -12.81
C LEU A 396 9.81 5.29 -13.06
N GLN A 397 9.67 6.58 -13.34
CA GLN A 397 10.78 7.51 -13.58
C GLN A 397 11.38 8.07 -12.29
N ASP A 398 10.64 8.04 -11.19
CA ASP A 398 11.14 8.49 -9.89
C ASP A 398 12.14 7.45 -9.30
N SER A 399 12.77 7.76 -8.17
CA SER A 399 13.62 6.78 -7.49
C SER A 399 12.78 5.67 -6.86
N ASN A 400 13.04 4.42 -7.26
CA ASN A 400 12.37 3.23 -6.74
C ASN A 400 12.80 2.86 -5.29
N TYR A 401 13.70 3.63 -4.66
CA TYR A 401 14.23 3.32 -3.33
C TYR A 401 13.12 3.32 -2.27
N GLY A 402 12.89 2.17 -1.64
CA GLY A 402 11.81 1.99 -0.66
C GLY A 402 10.43 1.71 -1.27
N PHE A 403 10.32 1.66 -2.60
CA PHE A 403 9.09 1.30 -3.32
C PHE A 403 9.18 -0.11 -3.92
N LEU A 404 8.01 -0.72 -4.19
CA LEU A 404 7.97 -2.01 -4.85
C LEU A 404 8.35 -1.84 -6.33
N ARG A 405 9.41 -2.52 -6.76
CA ARG A 405 9.92 -2.46 -8.13
C ARG A 405 8.87 -2.80 -9.20
N GLY A 406 8.85 -2.02 -10.29
CA GLY A 406 7.92 -2.20 -11.40
C GLY A 406 6.49 -1.73 -11.09
N THR A 407 6.29 -0.93 -10.05
CA THR A 407 4.98 -0.35 -9.71
C THR A 407 4.97 1.15 -9.93
N GLN A 408 3.84 1.65 -10.42
CA GLN A 408 3.53 3.08 -10.45
C GLN A 408 2.06 3.26 -10.08
N ILE A 409 1.81 4.30 -9.30
CA ILE A 409 0.47 4.83 -9.10
C ILE A 409 0.60 6.34 -9.25
N GLU A 410 -0.20 6.91 -10.12
CA GLU A 410 -0.21 8.34 -10.34
C GLU A 410 -1.67 8.77 -10.48
N PHE A 411 -2.17 9.41 -9.43
CA PHE A 411 -3.48 10.04 -9.41
C PHE A 411 -3.26 11.53 -9.54
N MET A 412 -3.65 12.06 -10.69
CA MET A 412 -3.31 13.39 -11.16
C MET A 412 -1.81 13.58 -11.42
N ASN A 413 -1.46 14.14 -12.56
CA ASN A 413 -0.14 14.72 -12.83
C ASN A 413 -0.35 15.85 -13.83
N PHE A 414 0.29 16.99 -13.59
CA PHE A 414 0.19 18.15 -14.45
C PHE A 414 1.59 18.58 -14.82
N GLU A 415 1.85 18.70 -16.12
CA GLU A 415 3.07 19.24 -16.66
C GLU A 415 2.75 20.31 -17.70
N LEU A 416 3.30 21.49 -17.47
CA LEU A 416 3.21 22.63 -18.38
C LEU A 416 4.58 22.87 -19.00
N SER A 417 4.58 23.30 -20.24
CA SER A 417 5.77 23.82 -20.89
C SER A 417 5.60 25.30 -21.25
N TYR A 418 6.73 25.99 -21.35
CA TYR A 418 6.80 27.37 -21.81
C TYR A 418 7.92 27.50 -22.84
N SER A 419 7.55 27.88 -24.06
CA SER A 419 8.44 28.20 -25.18
C SER A 419 7.80 29.29 -26.03
N ASP A 420 8.60 30.17 -26.65
CA ASP A 420 8.10 31.19 -27.59
C ASP A 420 6.88 32.02 -27.12
N LYS A 421 6.86 32.34 -25.82
CA LYS A 421 5.79 33.07 -25.12
C LYS A 421 4.43 32.36 -25.09
N GLN A 422 4.41 31.07 -25.37
CA GLN A 422 3.23 30.22 -25.26
C GLN A 422 3.39 29.25 -24.10
N ILE A 423 2.30 29.03 -23.37
CA ILE A 423 2.20 27.99 -22.36
C ILE A 423 1.38 26.86 -22.95
N GLU A 424 1.89 25.65 -22.87
CA GLU A 424 1.19 24.47 -23.36
C GLU A 424 1.09 23.41 -22.26
N VAL A 425 0.06 22.58 -22.36
CA VAL A 425 -0.08 21.38 -21.51
C VAL A 425 0.70 20.26 -22.19
N GLU A 426 1.67 19.68 -21.48
CA GLU A 426 2.43 18.51 -21.95
C GLU A 426 1.74 17.21 -21.51
N ASP A 427 1.32 17.18 -20.25
CA ASP A 427 0.61 16.06 -19.63
C ASP A 427 -0.38 16.58 -18.58
N ALA A 428 -1.58 16.04 -18.60
CA ALA A 428 -2.59 16.19 -17.57
C ALA A 428 -3.21 14.81 -17.29
N THR A 429 -2.44 13.91 -16.69
CA THR A 429 -2.91 12.58 -16.29
C THR A 429 -3.95 12.71 -15.18
N ILE A 430 -5.07 11.98 -15.25
CA ILE A 430 -6.02 11.81 -14.13
C ILE A 430 -5.68 10.54 -13.36
N LEU A 431 -5.44 9.46 -14.09
CA LEU A 431 -5.15 8.14 -13.54
C LEU A 431 -4.07 7.47 -14.39
N SER A 432 -3.01 7.00 -13.74
CA SER A 432 -2.07 6.07 -14.34
C SER A 432 -1.69 5.01 -13.32
N ILE A 433 -1.84 3.75 -13.70
CA ILE A 433 -1.43 2.61 -12.89
C ILE A 433 -0.57 1.72 -13.76
N VAL A 434 0.59 1.32 -13.24
CA VAL A 434 1.47 0.36 -13.91
C VAL A 434 1.87 -0.73 -12.92
N SER A 435 1.77 -1.98 -13.35
CA SER A 435 2.21 -3.15 -12.61
C SER A 435 2.98 -4.08 -13.55
N LEU A 436 4.30 -3.91 -13.58
CA LEU A 436 5.25 -4.72 -14.35
C LEU A 436 5.72 -5.89 -13.48
N ALA A 437 4.83 -6.87 -13.28
CA ALA A 437 5.10 -8.04 -12.45
C ALA A 437 6.07 -9.00 -13.13
N GLN A 438 7.31 -9.07 -12.64
CA GLN A 438 8.33 -9.94 -13.22
C GLN A 438 7.93 -11.41 -13.06
N ARG A 439 8.01 -12.13 -14.18
CA ARG A 439 7.81 -13.58 -14.24
C ARG A 439 9.02 -14.31 -13.69
N SER A 440 8.75 -15.51 -13.21
CA SER A 440 9.71 -16.43 -12.59
C SER A 440 9.18 -17.86 -12.82
N ASP A 441 9.96 -18.89 -12.54
CA ASP A 441 9.50 -20.27 -12.66
C ASP A 441 8.30 -20.53 -11.73
N PHE A 442 8.23 -19.91 -10.55
CA PHE A 442 7.10 -20.07 -9.63
C PHE A 442 5.91 -19.14 -9.86
N PHE A 443 6.11 -18.01 -10.57
CA PHE A 443 5.07 -17.00 -10.78
C PHE A 443 4.91 -16.58 -12.24
N GLU A 444 3.74 -16.91 -12.81
CA GLU A 444 3.36 -16.62 -14.20
C GLU A 444 2.51 -15.35 -14.35
N ASN A 445 2.80 -14.32 -13.55
CA ASN A 445 1.98 -13.11 -13.52
C ASN A 445 1.98 -12.35 -14.87
N LEU A 446 0.84 -11.75 -15.20
CA LEU A 446 0.75 -10.76 -16.27
C LEU A 446 1.21 -9.40 -15.75
N SER A 447 1.86 -8.65 -16.63
CA SER A 447 2.07 -7.21 -16.46
C SER A 447 0.91 -6.46 -17.10
N TRP A 448 0.51 -5.35 -16.51
CA TRP A 448 -0.58 -4.53 -17.06
C TRP A 448 -0.36 -3.06 -16.73
N ARG A 449 -0.94 -2.19 -17.55
CA ARG A 449 -0.89 -0.74 -17.34
C ARG A 449 -2.17 -0.08 -17.81
N THR A 450 -2.48 1.08 -17.27
CA THR A 450 -3.56 1.93 -17.76
C THR A 450 -3.21 3.39 -17.59
N LYS A 451 -3.70 4.22 -18.50
CA LYS A 451 -3.58 5.68 -18.42
C LYS A 451 -4.89 6.31 -18.91
N PHE A 452 -5.35 7.32 -18.18
CA PHE A 452 -6.41 8.24 -18.56
C PHE A 452 -5.97 9.67 -18.27
N GLY A 453 -6.12 10.57 -19.23
CA GLY A 453 -5.74 11.99 -19.08
C GLY A 453 -5.50 12.64 -20.42
N TRP A 454 -4.77 13.76 -20.46
CA TRP A 454 -4.38 14.44 -21.70
C TRP A 454 -2.87 14.38 -21.89
N ASP A 455 -2.40 14.08 -23.10
CA ASP A 455 -0.98 14.17 -23.45
C ASP A 455 -0.73 14.62 -24.89
N LYS A 456 0.49 15.07 -25.16
CA LYS A 456 0.98 15.45 -26.51
C LYS A 456 1.55 14.28 -27.33
N ASN A 457 1.13 13.05 -27.03
CA ASN A 457 1.59 11.85 -27.76
C ASN A 457 0.62 11.41 -28.86
N SER A 458 -0.43 12.18 -29.17
CA SER A 458 -1.27 11.92 -30.34
C SER A 458 -0.50 12.15 -31.66
N LEU A 459 -1.16 11.89 -32.79
CA LEU A 459 -0.69 12.26 -34.12
C LEU A 459 -0.66 13.78 -34.34
N ASP A 460 -1.36 14.52 -33.48
CA ASP A 460 -1.43 15.98 -33.46
C ASP A 460 -0.45 16.52 -32.39
N GLU A 461 -0.02 17.78 -32.52
CA GLU A 461 0.95 18.43 -31.61
C GLU A 461 0.28 19.06 -30.36
N THR A 462 -1.04 18.90 -30.24
CA THR A 462 -1.87 19.37 -29.13
C THR A 462 -2.08 18.28 -28.07
N ALA A 463 -2.40 18.72 -26.84
CA ALA A 463 -2.73 17.80 -25.75
C ALA A 463 -4.13 17.21 -25.97
N ASN A 464 -4.18 15.88 -26.07
CA ASN A 464 -5.38 15.14 -26.43
C ASN A 464 -5.74 14.10 -25.38
N PHE A 465 -7.05 13.92 -25.15
CA PHE A 465 -7.49 12.97 -24.13
C PHE A 465 -7.19 11.55 -24.60
N ILE A 466 -6.46 10.78 -23.80
CA ILE A 466 -6.12 9.39 -24.03
C ILE A 466 -6.81 8.50 -23.00
N GLY A 467 -7.27 7.33 -23.46
CA GLY A 467 -7.53 6.18 -22.62
C GLY A 467 -6.82 4.94 -23.14
N THR A 468 -6.12 4.20 -22.27
CA THR A 468 -5.45 2.95 -22.65
C THR A 468 -5.47 1.92 -21.53
N VAL A 469 -5.54 0.64 -21.91
CA VAL A 469 -5.39 -0.51 -21.01
C VAL A 469 -4.47 -1.51 -21.68
N GLY A 470 -3.21 -1.56 -21.23
CA GLY A 470 -2.18 -2.44 -21.74
C GLY A 470 -2.02 -3.71 -20.93
N VAL A 471 -1.62 -4.78 -21.62
CA VAL A 471 -1.25 -6.07 -21.02
C VAL A 471 0.04 -6.58 -21.63
N GLY A 472 0.79 -7.37 -20.86
CA GLY A 472 2.05 -7.90 -21.32
C GLY A 472 2.78 -8.72 -20.27
N PHE A 473 4.09 -8.74 -20.40
CA PHE A 473 4.97 -9.57 -19.58
C PHE A 473 6.24 -8.81 -19.25
N SER A 474 6.84 -9.16 -18.11
CA SER A 474 8.15 -8.66 -17.72
C SER A 474 9.01 -9.77 -17.14
N TRP A 475 10.33 -9.61 -17.27
CA TRP A 475 11.35 -10.54 -16.81
C TRP A 475 12.54 -9.74 -16.31
N GLY A 476 13.17 -10.17 -15.23
CA GLY A 476 14.33 -9.47 -14.69
C GLY A 476 15.01 -10.20 -13.55
N ASN A 477 16.09 -9.60 -13.09
CA ASN A 477 16.87 -10.02 -11.92
C ASN A 477 17.04 -8.83 -10.96
N GLU A 478 17.87 -8.95 -9.94
CA GLU A 478 18.10 -7.88 -8.95
C GLU A 478 18.64 -6.56 -9.53
N PHE A 479 19.26 -6.57 -10.72
CA PHE A 479 19.90 -5.39 -11.31
C PHE A 479 19.05 -4.66 -12.36
N ALA A 480 18.29 -5.42 -13.17
CA ALA A 480 17.50 -4.88 -14.26
C ALA A 480 16.31 -5.77 -14.62
N PHE A 481 15.29 -5.20 -15.26
CA PHE A 481 14.19 -5.95 -15.85
C PHE A 481 13.79 -5.37 -17.20
N ILE A 482 13.28 -6.23 -18.07
CA ILE A 482 12.71 -5.88 -19.37
C ILE A 482 11.22 -6.22 -19.38
N TYR A 483 10.48 -5.56 -20.25
CA TYR A 483 9.06 -5.82 -20.43
C TYR A 483 8.62 -5.63 -21.87
N ALA A 484 7.57 -6.37 -22.24
CA ALA A 484 6.91 -6.28 -23.53
C ALA A 484 5.40 -6.11 -23.29
N MET A 485 4.80 -5.11 -23.92
CA MET A 485 3.40 -4.73 -23.71
C MET A 485 2.66 -4.54 -25.03
N THR A 486 1.36 -4.83 -25.01
CA THR A 486 0.42 -4.47 -26.06
C THR A 486 -0.69 -3.60 -25.46
N ASP A 487 -0.96 -2.46 -26.10
CA ASP A 487 -1.79 -1.39 -25.57
C ASP A 487 -2.89 -1.00 -26.58
N PRO A 488 -4.11 -1.56 -26.50
CA PRO A 488 -5.25 -0.89 -27.11
C PRO A 488 -5.44 0.49 -26.47
N LEU A 489 -5.62 1.50 -27.31
CA LEU A 489 -5.78 2.88 -26.88
C LEU A 489 -6.73 3.66 -27.79
N PHE A 490 -7.25 4.75 -27.26
CA PHE A 490 -8.00 5.73 -28.03
C PHE A 490 -7.57 7.15 -27.66
N TYR A 491 -7.69 8.06 -28.61
CA TYR A 491 -7.59 9.50 -28.43
C TYR A 491 -8.91 10.19 -28.76
N LEU A 492 -9.26 11.25 -28.02
CA LEU A 492 -10.34 12.18 -28.34
C LEU A 492 -9.75 13.58 -28.61
N ASP A 493 -9.82 14.02 -29.87
CA ASP A 493 -9.41 15.36 -30.32
C ASP A 493 -10.39 15.91 -31.35
N GLY A 494 -11.62 16.19 -30.90
CA GLY A 494 -12.76 16.50 -31.79
C GLY A 494 -13.30 15.27 -32.54
N GLU A 495 -12.42 14.38 -33.00
CA GLU A 495 -12.73 13.07 -33.56
C GLU A 495 -12.15 11.94 -32.70
N PHE A 496 -12.79 10.76 -32.75
CA PHE A 496 -12.32 9.56 -32.08
C PHE A 496 -11.29 8.84 -32.96
N LYS A 497 -10.09 8.63 -32.43
CA LYS A 497 -9.02 7.86 -33.09
C LYS A 497 -8.71 6.64 -32.23
N SER A 498 -8.63 5.45 -32.82
CA SER A 498 -8.23 4.24 -32.09
C SER A 498 -6.93 3.67 -32.63
N ALA A 499 -6.16 3.04 -31.75
CA ALA A 499 -4.90 2.43 -32.12
C ALA A 499 -4.58 1.20 -31.27
N ILE A 500 -3.65 0.39 -31.75
CA ILE A 500 -2.96 -0.62 -30.96
C ILE A 500 -1.49 -0.27 -30.88
N GLY A 501 -0.94 -0.25 -29.67
CA GLY A 501 0.47 -0.05 -29.39
C GLY A 501 1.18 -1.39 -29.09
N ALA A 502 2.43 -1.52 -29.51
CA ALA A 502 3.35 -2.53 -29.03
C ALA A 502 4.58 -1.83 -28.45
N SER A 503 4.94 -2.19 -27.22
CA SER A 503 6.04 -1.54 -26.48
C SER A 503 7.05 -2.56 -26.00
N LEU A 504 8.33 -2.22 -26.09
CA LEU A 504 9.42 -2.90 -25.42
C LEU A 504 10.11 -1.90 -24.49
N GLY A 505 10.34 -2.29 -23.24
CA GLY A 505 11.04 -1.44 -22.29
C GLY A 505 12.02 -2.18 -21.43
N ALA A 506 12.93 -1.41 -20.83
CA ALA A 506 13.98 -1.87 -19.95
C ALA A 506 14.18 -0.88 -18.80
N VAL A 507 14.35 -1.41 -17.60
CA VAL A 507 14.62 -0.64 -16.39
C VAL A 507 15.87 -1.20 -15.73
N ILE A 508 16.87 -0.36 -15.51
CA ILE A 508 18.12 -0.68 -14.82
C ILE A 508 18.10 0.08 -13.50
N ASP A 509 18.05 -0.65 -12.39
CA ASP A 509 17.74 -0.08 -11.08
C ASP A 509 18.37 -0.86 -9.91
N GLY A 510 19.45 -1.59 -10.18
CA GLY A 510 20.22 -2.32 -9.16
C GLY A 510 20.97 -1.42 -8.19
N GLU A 511 21.21 -0.15 -8.55
CA GLU A 511 21.90 0.81 -7.71
C GLU A 511 20.91 1.72 -6.98
N SER A 512 21.10 1.90 -5.67
CA SER A 512 20.17 2.68 -4.83
C SER A 512 20.10 4.19 -5.14
N TYR A 513 21.10 4.73 -5.84
CA TYR A 513 21.26 6.15 -6.10
C TYR A 513 20.94 6.54 -7.55
N MET A 514 20.73 5.58 -8.45
CA MET A 514 20.40 5.87 -9.85
C MET A 514 19.48 4.82 -10.46
N SER A 515 18.69 5.23 -11.46
CA SER A 515 17.93 4.31 -12.29
C SER A 515 17.85 4.80 -13.73
N THR A 516 17.78 3.87 -14.66
CA THR A 516 17.62 4.15 -16.09
C THR A 516 16.35 3.46 -16.58
N ASN A 517 15.42 4.20 -17.15
CA ASN A 517 14.21 3.66 -17.78
C ASN A 517 14.27 3.94 -19.28
N MET A 518 13.97 2.93 -20.10
CA MET A 518 13.94 3.04 -21.55
C MET A 518 12.68 2.36 -22.07
N GLU A 519 11.97 2.99 -22.99
CA GLU A 519 10.81 2.41 -23.66
C GLU A 519 10.80 2.79 -25.15
N ILE A 520 10.53 1.83 -26.01
CA ILE A 520 10.21 2.02 -27.42
C ILE A 520 8.80 1.50 -27.67
N THR A 521 7.96 2.33 -28.29
CA THR A 521 6.57 2.00 -28.60
C THR A 521 6.27 2.29 -30.07
N ARG A 522 5.73 1.31 -30.79
CA ARG A 522 5.12 1.50 -32.11
C ARG A 522 3.60 1.45 -31.95
N ARG A 523 2.88 2.40 -32.55
CA ARG A 523 1.41 2.43 -32.59
C ARG A 523 0.93 2.39 -34.03
N TRP A 524 -0.14 1.63 -34.25
CA TRP A 524 -0.86 1.54 -35.53
C TRP A 524 -2.29 2.01 -35.32
N TYR A 525 -2.66 3.08 -36.03
CA TYR A 525 -3.98 3.69 -35.94
C TYR A 525 -4.95 3.06 -36.92
N ASP A 526 -6.25 3.09 -36.61
CA ASP A 526 -7.34 2.67 -37.48
C ASP A 526 -7.41 3.46 -38.80
N THR A 527 -6.89 4.68 -38.82
CA THR A 527 -6.72 5.52 -40.00
C THR A 527 -5.65 5.02 -40.98
N GLY A 528 -4.78 4.09 -40.56
CA GLY A 528 -3.60 3.66 -41.30
C GLY A 528 -2.33 4.43 -40.97
N ASP A 529 -2.42 5.45 -40.09
CA ASP A 529 -1.26 6.20 -39.60
C ASP A 529 -0.42 5.35 -38.63
N GLU A 530 0.88 5.66 -38.57
CA GLU A 530 1.81 4.98 -37.66
C GLU A 530 2.58 5.99 -36.80
N GLN A 531 2.90 5.58 -35.56
CA GLN A 531 3.70 6.39 -34.65
C GLN A 531 4.79 5.57 -33.98
N LEU A 532 6.01 6.11 -33.90
CA LEU A 532 7.09 5.57 -33.08
C LEU A 532 7.41 6.56 -31.95
N LEU A 533 7.41 6.06 -30.73
CA LEU A 533 7.80 6.80 -29.53
C LEU A 533 9.02 6.11 -28.92
N ILE A 534 10.01 6.89 -28.50
CA ILE A 534 11.18 6.41 -27.76
C ILE A 534 11.37 7.34 -26.57
N GLY A 535 11.42 6.77 -25.36
CA GLY A 535 11.73 7.47 -24.13
C GLY A 535 12.96 6.87 -23.46
N VAL A 536 13.87 7.73 -23.01
CA VAL A 536 15.03 7.35 -22.19
C VAL A 536 15.10 8.32 -21.01
N TYR A 537 15.06 7.79 -19.78
CA TYR A 537 15.04 8.57 -18.55
C TYR A 537 16.16 8.08 -17.63
N GLN A 538 17.12 8.94 -17.33
CA GLN A 538 18.17 8.70 -16.35
C GLN A 538 17.89 9.51 -15.10
N SER A 539 17.71 8.82 -13.99
CA SER A 539 17.36 9.38 -12.69
C SER A 539 18.51 9.22 -11.71
N PHE A 540 18.78 10.28 -10.93
CA PHE A 540 19.76 10.31 -9.85
C PHE A 540 19.10 10.78 -8.56
N ARG A 541 19.13 9.95 -7.53
CA ARG A 541 18.63 10.29 -6.19
C ARG A 541 19.71 11.06 -5.44
N LEU A 542 19.53 12.37 -5.29
CA LEU A 542 20.47 13.25 -4.59
C LEU A 542 20.26 13.23 -3.08
N SER A 543 19.01 13.09 -2.65
CA SER A 543 18.60 12.94 -1.25
C SER A 543 17.34 12.09 -1.17
N GLN A 544 16.78 11.88 0.02
CA GLN A 544 15.48 11.21 0.17
C GLN A 544 14.40 11.87 -0.70
N ASN A 545 14.39 13.21 -0.76
CA ASN A 545 13.30 14.01 -1.34
C ASN A 545 13.76 14.88 -2.52
N THR A 546 14.90 14.57 -3.11
CA THR A 546 15.42 15.33 -4.25
C THR A 546 15.99 14.38 -5.29
N GLN A 547 15.50 14.52 -6.52
CA GLN A 547 15.96 13.77 -7.66
C GLN A 547 16.37 14.73 -8.77
N LEU A 548 17.45 14.38 -9.47
CA LEU A 548 17.85 15.00 -10.72
C LEU A 548 17.57 14.00 -11.85
N MET A 549 16.95 14.44 -12.93
CA MET A 549 16.55 13.57 -14.03
C MET A 549 16.93 14.17 -15.38
N PHE A 550 17.58 13.36 -16.22
CA PHE A 550 17.80 13.65 -17.63
C PHE A 550 16.85 12.79 -18.45
N SER A 551 16.14 13.38 -19.40
CA SER A 551 15.26 12.64 -20.30
C SER A 551 15.50 12.99 -21.76
N TYR A 552 15.30 11.99 -22.61
CA TYR A 552 15.22 12.13 -24.05
C TYR A 552 13.93 11.45 -24.52
N ASP A 553 13.10 12.24 -25.19
CA ASP A 553 11.84 11.81 -25.77
C ASP A 553 11.89 12.05 -27.28
N TYR A 554 11.67 11.01 -28.07
CA TYR A 554 11.60 11.09 -29.53
C TYR A 554 10.25 10.59 -30.01
N LYS A 555 9.62 11.37 -30.88
CA LYS A 555 8.33 11.07 -31.49
C LYS A 555 8.46 11.16 -33.00
N GLU A 556 8.03 10.10 -33.67
CA GLU A 556 7.92 10.05 -35.11
C GLU A 556 6.49 9.73 -35.49
N ARG A 557 5.86 10.60 -36.28
CA ARG A 557 4.47 10.49 -36.73
C ARG A 557 4.47 10.35 -38.24
N LEU A 558 3.88 9.27 -38.74
CA LEU A 558 3.75 8.95 -40.16
C LEU A 558 2.28 9.03 -40.53
N ASN A 559 1.92 10.07 -41.29
CA ASN A 559 0.57 10.29 -41.79
C ASN A 559 0.58 10.17 -43.33
N PHE A 560 0.08 9.04 -43.85
CA PHE A 560 0.23 8.61 -45.25
C PHE A 560 1.68 8.75 -45.79
N ASP A 561 2.03 9.92 -46.33
CA ASP A 561 3.34 10.25 -46.94
C ASP A 561 4.15 11.31 -46.16
N LEU A 562 3.56 11.93 -45.13
CA LEU A 562 4.21 12.98 -44.34
C LEU A 562 4.83 12.39 -43.07
N LYS A 563 6.14 12.50 -42.98
CA LYS A 563 6.93 12.13 -41.81
C LYS A 563 7.26 13.36 -40.97
N ARG A 564 6.78 13.42 -39.73
CA ARG A 564 7.18 14.44 -38.74
C ARG A 564 7.98 13.79 -37.62
N GLN A 565 9.03 14.47 -37.18
CA GLN A 565 9.95 14.00 -36.15
C GLN A 565 10.18 15.11 -35.14
N GLU A 566 9.98 14.78 -33.86
CA GLU A 566 10.12 15.69 -32.73
C GLU A 566 11.08 15.03 -31.74
N GLY A 567 12.16 15.71 -31.38
CA GLY A 567 13.09 15.28 -30.34
C GLY A 567 13.13 16.29 -29.22
N THR A 568 12.94 15.83 -27.99
CA THR A 568 13.02 16.66 -26.77
C THR A 568 14.10 16.11 -25.86
N ILE A 569 15.08 16.93 -25.51
CA ILE A 569 16.02 16.66 -24.41
C ILE A 569 15.61 17.54 -23.24
N LYS A 570 15.52 16.97 -22.05
CA LYS A 570 15.07 17.68 -20.85
C LYS A 570 15.91 17.31 -19.64
N PHE A 571 16.14 18.32 -18.80
CA PHE A 571 16.79 18.21 -17.52
C PHE A 571 15.83 18.71 -16.45
N ASN A 572 15.59 17.91 -15.41
CA ASN A 572 14.64 18.21 -14.34
C ASN A 572 15.26 18.10 -12.96
N ILE A 573 14.82 18.98 -12.08
CA ILE A 573 14.98 18.83 -10.63
C ILE A 573 13.60 18.55 -10.05
N ASN A 574 13.45 17.39 -9.45
CA ASN A 574 12.24 16.95 -8.78
C ASN A 574 12.43 17.07 -7.26
N TYR A 575 11.47 17.71 -6.60
CA TYR A 575 11.42 17.83 -5.14
C TYR A 575 10.14 17.18 -4.62
N TYR A 576 10.28 16.34 -3.59
CA TYR A 576 9.19 15.58 -2.99
C TYR A 576 8.89 16.07 -1.56
N PHE A 577 7.62 16.23 -1.18
CA PHE A 577 7.24 16.65 0.17
C PHE A 577 5.96 15.99 0.70
#